data_AF-A0A7C9EUV4-F1
#
_entry.id   AF-A0A7C9EUV4-F1
#
_cell.length_a   1.000
_cell.length_b   1.000
_cell.length_c   1.000
_cell.angle_alpha   90.00
_cell.angle_beta   90.00
_cell.angle_gamma   90.00
#
_symmetry.space_group_name_H-M   'P 1'
#
loop_
_entity.id
_entity.type
_entity.pdbx_description
1 polymer ?
#
loop_
_entity_poly.entity_id
_entity_poly.type
_entity_poly.pdbx_seq_one_letter_code
_entity_poly.pdbx_strand_id
1 'polypeptide(L)'
;MIPLGSCTMKLNATTEMMPVTWPNFTDIHPFAPSEQAQGYQEMFQNLGELLCTITGFDSFSLQPNAGAAGEYAGLMVIRAYHMSRGDHHRNVCIIPVSAHGTNPASAAMCGMKIVS
;
A
#
# COMPACT_ATOMS: atom_id res chain seq x y z
N MET A 1 26.87 -6.64 6.16
CA MET A 1 25.64 -7.16 5.53
C MET A 1 24.74 -7.70 6.64
N ILE A 2 23.45 -7.36 6.64
CA ILE A 2 22.45 -7.91 7.57
C ILE A 2 21.47 -8.75 6.71
N PRO A 3 21.67 -10.07 6.56
CA PRO A 3 20.97 -10.88 5.55
C PRO A 3 19.66 -11.47 6.09
N LEU A 4 18.72 -10.61 6.51
CA LEU A 4 17.40 -11.06 6.93
C LEU A 4 16.54 -11.40 5.71
N GLY A 5 16.18 -12.67 5.56
CA GLY A 5 15.32 -13.16 4.48
C GLY A 5 13.96 -12.44 4.48
N SER A 6 13.41 -12.18 3.29
CA SER A 6 12.17 -11.42 3.08
C SER A 6 12.18 -9.94 3.52
N CYS A 7 13.28 -9.42 4.10
CA CYS A 7 13.36 -8.04 4.60
C CYS A 7 14.03 -7.05 3.64
N THR A 8 14.74 -7.53 2.61
CA THR A 8 15.41 -6.68 1.61
C THR A 8 16.29 -5.57 2.23
N MET A 9 17.27 -5.96 3.06
CA MET A 9 18.22 -5.04 3.70
C MET A 9 19.24 -4.46 2.69
N LYS A 10 18.75 -3.62 1.77
CA LYS A 10 19.53 -2.93 0.72
C LYS A 10 20.12 -1.61 1.25
N LEU A 11 20.85 -0.91 0.39
CA LEU A 11 21.34 0.44 0.67
C LEU A 11 20.16 1.41 0.90
N ASN A 12 20.27 2.24 1.94
CA ASN A 12 19.49 3.46 2.10
C ASN A 12 20.44 4.62 1.76
N ALA A 13 20.36 5.16 0.54
CA ALA A 13 21.38 6.11 0.08
C ALA A 13 21.19 7.48 0.74
N THR A 14 22.28 8.17 1.09
CA THR A 14 22.20 9.47 1.79
C THR A 14 21.36 10.49 1.01
N THR A 15 21.51 10.54 -0.32
CA THR A 15 20.74 11.46 -1.18
C THR A 15 19.23 11.19 -1.13
N GLU A 16 18.80 9.94 -0.93
CA GLU A 16 17.38 9.58 -0.79
C GLU A 16 16.82 10.02 0.57
N MET A 17 17.67 10.02 1.61
CA MET A 17 17.25 10.35 2.99
C MET A 17 17.25 11.86 3.27
N MET A 18 18.09 12.64 2.57
CA MET A 18 18.23 14.08 2.81
C MET A 18 16.91 14.88 2.74
N PRO A 19 16.02 14.68 1.74
CA PRO A 19 14.80 15.49 1.62
C PRO A 19 13.78 15.28 2.73
N VAL A 20 13.84 14.14 3.43
CA VAL A 20 12.86 13.77 4.48
C VAL A 20 12.83 14.77 5.64
N THR A 21 13.88 15.57 5.83
CA THR A 21 13.97 16.60 6.88
C THR A 21 13.85 18.03 6.37
N TRP A 22 13.54 18.24 5.08
CA TRP A 22 13.33 19.60 4.57
C TRP A 22 12.00 20.16 5.10
N PRO A 23 11.94 21.43 5.53
CA PRO A 23 10.71 22.06 6.01
C PRO A 23 9.53 21.94 5.05
N ASN A 24 9.80 21.99 3.74
CA ASN A 24 8.78 21.83 2.69
C ASN A 24 8.13 20.43 2.68
N PHE A 25 8.73 19.43 3.32
CA PHE A 25 8.14 18.11 3.57
C PHE A 25 7.67 17.96 5.03
N THR A 26 8.44 18.43 6.02
CA THR A 26 8.12 18.18 7.45
C THR A 26 7.06 19.10 8.02
N ASP A 27 6.95 20.34 7.52
CA ASP A 27 6.20 21.42 8.19
C ASP A 27 4.87 21.72 7.47
N ILE A 28 4.28 20.70 6.84
CA ILE A 28 2.97 20.77 6.22
C ILE A 28 1.98 19.90 7.01
N HIS A 29 0.91 20.51 7.52
CA HIS A 29 -0.15 19.77 8.19
C HIS A 29 -0.90 18.89 7.16
N PRO A 30 -1.24 17.62 7.46
CA PRO A 30 -1.87 16.71 6.50
C PRO A 30 -3.25 17.16 5.98
N PHE A 31 -3.90 18.08 6.69
CA PHE A 31 -5.18 18.71 6.27
C PHE A 31 -5.02 20.19 5.86
N ALA A 32 -3.81 20.64 5.53
CA ALA A 32 -3.61 21.95 4.93
C ALA A 32 -4.41 22.06 3.61
N PRO A 33 -4.88 23.26 3.24
CA PRO A 33 -5.47 23.50 1.92
C PRO A 33 -4.56 22.98 0.80
N SER A 34 -5.15 22.37 -0.25
CA SER A 34 -4.41 21.72 -1.32
C SER A 34 -3.43 22.65 -2.04
N GLU A 35 -3.73 23.94 -2.09
CA GLU A 35 -2.89 24.97 -2.68
C GLU A 35 -1.54 25.12 -1.94
N GLN A 36 -1.48 24.75 -0.65
CA GLN A 36 -0.26 24.77 0.16
C GLN A 36 0.60 23.51 -0.03
N ALA A 37 0.07 22.49 -0.69
CA ALA A 37 0.70 21.17 -0.83
C ALA A 37 0.87 20.75 -2.31
N GLN A 38 0.93 21.69 -3.25
CA GLN A 38 1.04 21.38 -4.68
C GLN A 38 2.27 20.53 -5.02
N GLY A 39 3.41 20.78 -4.38
CA GLY A 39 4.61 19.95 -4.56
C GLY A 39 4.43 18.49 -4.11
N TYR A 40 3.65 18.26 -3.06
CA TYR A 40 3.25 16.92 -2.64
C TYR A 40 2.34 16.25 -3.69
N GLN A 41 1.38 16.99 -4.26
CA GLN A 41 0.50 16.46 -5.30
C GLN A 41 1.29 16.01 -6.53
N GLU A 42 2.23 16.82 -6.99
CA GLU A 42 3.13 16.47 -8.09
C GLU A 42 3.97 15.22 -7.75
N MET A 43 4.55 15.17 -6.55
CA MET A 43 5.32 14.01 -6.10
C MET A 43 4.47 12.73 -6.06
N PHE A 44 3.24 12.79 -5.55
CA PHE A 44 2.34 11.65 -5.49
C PHE A 44 1.94 11.15 -6.88
N GLN A 45 1.66 12.07 -7.80
CA GLN A 45 1.34 11.72 -9.17
C GLN A 45 2.53 11.03 -9.86
N ASN A 46 3.71 11.65 -9.81
CA ASN A 46 4.92 11.10 -10.41
C ASN A 46 5.27 9.71 -9.84
N LEU A 47 5.21 9.56 -8.52
CA LEU A 47 5.45 8.27 -7.87
C LEU A 47 4.40 7.22 -8.28
N GLY A 48 3.12 7.61 -8.33
CA GLY A 48 2.04 6.74 -8.78
C GLY A 48 2.26 6.22 -10.21
N GLU A 49 2.60 7.12 -11.15
CA GLU A 49 2.87 6.77 -12.55
C GLU A 49 4.07 5.83 -12.70
N LEU A 50 5.15 6.07 -11.93
CA LEU A 50 6.31 5.18 -11.89
C LEU A 50 5.94 3.78 -11.36
N LEU A 51 5.15 3.71 -10.29
CA LEU A 51 4.70 2.43 -9.72
C LEU A 51 3.76 1.69 -10.66
N CYS A 52 2.84 2.38 -11.35
CA CYS A 52 2.03 1.82 -12.42
C CYS A 52 2.91 1.23 -13.53
N THR A 53 3.93 1.97 -13.97
CA THR A 53 4.87 1.52 -15.01
C THR A 53 5.64 0.26 -14.59
N ILE A 54 6.10 0.19 -13.33
CA ILE A 54 6.86 -0.95 -12.81
C ILE A 54 5.99 -2.21 -12.69
N THR A 55 4.72 -2.06 -12.30
CA THR A 55 3.86 -3.19 -11.93
C THR A 55 2.82 -3.58 -12.99
N GLY A 56 2.53 -2.69 -13.93
CA GLY A 56 1.49 -2.87 -14.95
C GLY A 56 0.06 -2.63 -14.47
N PHE A 57 -0.15 -2.05 -13.28
CA PHE A 57 -1.47 -1.63 -12.82
C PHE A 57 -1.88 -0.27 -13.39
N ASP A 58 -3.18 -0.04 -13.49
CA ASP A 58 -3.74 1.23 -14.00
C ASP A 58 -3.63 2.39 -13.00
N SER A 59 -3.55 2.11 -11.70
CA SER A 59 -3.55 3.13 -10.64
C SER A 59 -2.90 2.63 -9.33
N PHE A 60 -2.41 3.57 -8.52
CA PHE A 60 -1.85 3.32 -7.18
C PHE A 60 -2.51 4.20 -6.12
N SER A 61 -2.75 3.61 -4.95
CA SER A 61 -3.07 4.35 -3.72
C SER A 61 -1.85 4.39 -2.81
N LEU A 62 -1.47 5.59 -2.38
CA LEU A 62 -0.35 5.82 -1.44
C LEU A 62 -0.81 5.90 0.03
N GLN A 63 -2.08 5.61 0.31
CA GLN A 63 -2.65 5.68 1.66
C GLN A 63 -2.16 4.58 2.62
N PRO A 64 -2.00 3.30 2.19
CA PRO A 64 -1.53 2.26 3.11
C PRO A 64 -0.07 2.48 3.54
N ASN A 65 0.16 2.63 4.84
CA ASN A 65 1.46 2.97 5.43
C ASN A 65 2.32 1.76 5.86
N ALA A 66 1.87 0.53 5.56
CA ALA A 66 2.58 -0.71 5.81
C ALA A 66 2.14 -1.79 4.81
N GLY A 67 2.96 -2.83 4.59
CA GLY A 67 2.62 -3.94 3.70
C GLY A 67 1.30 -4.63 4.06
N ALA A 68 1.11 -4.96 5.35
CA ALA A 68 -0.14 -5.54 5.84
C ALA A 68 -1.36 -4.60 5.68
N ALA A 69 -1.17 -3.28 5.80
CA ALA A 69 -2.24 -2.33 5.52
C ALA A 69 -2.60 -2.31 4.02
N GLY A 70 -1.62 -2.50 3.14
CA GLY A 70 -1.83 -2.65 1.70
C GLY A 70 -2.60 -3.92 1.34
N GLU A 71 -2.26 -5.06 1.97
CA GLU A 71 -3.00 -6.31 1.84
C GLU A 71 -4.48 -6.13 2.25
N TYR A 72 -4.71 -5.53 3.42
CA TYR A 72 -6.06 -5.25 3.92
C TYR A 72 -6.84 -4.32 2.97
N ALA A 73 -6.24 -3.22 2.53
CA ALA A 73 -6.87 -2.30 1.59
C ALA A 73 -7.23 -2.98 0.26
N GLY A 74 -6.32 -3.79 -0.29
CA GLY A 74 -6.56 -4.55 -1.52
C GLY A 74 -7.73 -5.54 -1.38
N LEU A 75 -7.79 -6.28 -0.28
CA LEU A 75 -8.90 -7.21 -0.01
C LEU A 75 -10.23 -6.46 0.20
N MET A 76 -10.21 -5.29 0.84
CA MET A 76 -11.39 -4.44 0.98
C MET A 76 -11.88 -3.89 -0.37
N VAL A 77 -10.97 -3.53 -1.28
CA VAL A 77 -11.32 -3.12 -2.65
C VAL A 77 -11.95 -4.29 -3.42
N ILE A 78 -11.36 -5.50 -3.36
CA ILE A 78 -11.94 -6.71 -3.98
C ILE A 78 -13.33 -7.00 -3.43
N ARG A 79 -13.51 -6.89 -2.11
CA ARG A 79 -14.82 -7.08 -1.46
C ARG A 79 -15.84 -6.04 -1.92
N ALA A 80 -15.46 -4.77 -1.97
CA ALA A 80 -16.31 -3.69 -2.45
C ALA A 80 -16.70 -3.89 -3.93
N TYR A 81 -15.78 -4.37 -4.76
CA TYR A 81 -16.03 -4.73 -6.15
C TYR A 81 -17.06 -5.86 -6.30
N HIS A 82 -17.00 -6.90 -5.47
CA HIS A 82 -18.04 -7.93 -5.47
C HIS A 82 -19.38 -7.39 -4.98
N MET A 83 -19.38 -6.56 -3.94
CA MET A 83 -20.61 -5.95 -3.42
C MET A 83 -21.30 -5.06 -4.45
N SER A 84 -20.55 -4.25 -5.22
CA SER A 84 -21.12 -3.37 -6.25
C SER A 84 -21.79 -4.14 -7.39
N ARG A 85 -21.43 -5.42 -7.57
CA ARG A 85 -22.00 -6.32 -8.58
C ARG A 85 -23.10 -7.25 -8.03
N GLY A 86 -23.44 -7.14 -6.75
CA GLY A 86 -24.40 -8.03 -6.08
C GLY A 86 -23.84 -9.42 -5.73
N ASP A 87 -22.53 -9.65 -5.88
CA ASP A 87 -21.85 -10.91 -5.57
C ASP A 87 -21.57 -11.07 -4.05
N HIS A 88 -22.55 -10.77 -3.19
CA HIS A 88 -22.37 -10.71 -1.72
C HIS A 88 -21.93 -12.04 -1.08
N HIS A 89 -22.17 -13.16 -1.77
CA HIS A 89 -21.80 -14.50 -1.32
C HIS A 89 -20.29 -14.80 -1.49
N ARG A 90 -19.54 -13.97 -2.23
CA ARG A 90 -18.11 -14.18 -2.50
C ARG A 90 -17.26 -13.67 -1.34
N ASN A 91 -17.02 -14.53 -0.35
CA ASN A 91 -16.23 -14.23 0.83
C ASN A 91 -15.10 -15.22 1.10
N VAL A 92 -14.80 -16.14 0.18
CA VAL A 92 -13.71 -17.12 0.34
C VAL A 92 -12.39 -16.54 -0.17
N CYS A 93 -11.34 -16.58 0.66
CA CYS A 93 -9.97 -16.19 0.29
C CYS A 93 -9.08 -17.43 0.31
N ILE A 94 -8.46 -17.75 -0.82
CA ILE A 94 -7.55 -18.91 -0.95
C ILE A 94 -6.13 -18.44 -0.60
N ILE A 95 -5.54 -19.02 0.45
CA ILE A 95 -4.23 -18.61 0.98
C ILE A 95 -3.34 -19.84 1.14
N PRO A 96 -2.28 -19.99 0.31
CA PRO A 96 -1.32 -21.08 0.43
C PRO A 96 -0.66 -21.11 1.82
N VAL A 97 -0.37 -22.32 2.32
CA VAL A 97 0.28 -22.52 3.63
C VAL A 97 1.65 -21.86 3.77
N SER A 98 2.32 -21.52 2.67
CA SER A 98 3.62 -20.84 2.64
C SER A 98 3.53 -19.32 2.65
N ALA A 99 2.32 -18.74 2.62
CA ALA A 99 2.13 -17.30 2.60
C ALA A 99 2.69 -16.65 3.88
N HIS A 100 3.07 -15.37 3.78
CA HIS A 100 3.48 -14.59 4.94
C HIS A 100 2.31 -14.51 5.94
N GLY A 101 2.61 -14.50 7.24
CA GLY A 101 1.58 -14.55 8.30
C GLY A 101 0.62 -13.36 8.31
N THR A 102 0.99 -12.25 7.66
CA THR A 102 0.10 -11.09 7.48
C THR A 102 -1.07 -11.41 6.57
N ASN A 103 -0.89 -12.25 5.54
CA ASN A 103 -1.93 -12.58 4.57
C ASN A 103 -3.22 -13.14 5.22
N PRO A 104 -3.17 -14.23 6.03
CA PRO A 104 -4.37 -14.73 6.69
C PRO A 104 -4.92 -13.75 7.74
N ALA A 105 -4.07 -12.98 8.41
CA ALA A 105 -4.52 -11.96 9.37
C ALA A 105 -5.32 -10.84 8.67
N SER A 106 -4.82 -10.33 7.54
CA SER A 106 -5.47 -9.33 6.70
C SER A 106 -6.82 -9.83 6.16
N ALA A 107 -6.89 -11.09 5.71
CA ALA A 107 -8.13 -11.70 5.23
C ALA A 107 -9.17 -11.91 6.34
N ALA A 108 -8.74 -12.33 7.52
CA ALA A 108 -9.62 -12.45 8.69
C ALA A 108 -10.19 -11.08 9.10
N MET A 109 -9.35 -10.03 9.10
CA MET A 109 -9.80 -8.65 9.36
C MET A 109 -10.84 -8.16 8.34
N CYS A 110 -10.78 -8.62 7.09
CA CYS A 110 -11.77 -8.31 6.06
C CYS A 110 -13.08 -9.13 6.20
N GLY A 111 -13.17 -10.03 7.18
CA GLY A 111 -14.30 -10.93 7.36
C GLY A 111 -14.40 -12.03 6.30
N MET A 112 -13.28 -12.39 5.66
CA MET A 112 -13.22 -13.46 4.67
C MET A 112 -13.05 -14.84 5.32
N LYS A 113 -13.64 -15.86 4.70
CA LYS A 113 -13.39 -17.27 5.04
C LYS A 113 -12.11 -17.73 4.36
N ILE A 114 -11.08 -18.02 5.14
CA ILE A 114 -9.78 -18.48 4.64
C ILE A 114 -9.86 -19.98 4.33
N VAL A 115 -9.35 -20.35 3.16
CA VAL A 115 -9.15 -21.74 2.73
C VAL A 115 -7.70 -21.88 2.30
N SER A 116 -7.01 -22.91 2.80
CA SER A 116 -5.58 -23.14 2.54
C SER A 116 -5.31 -24.32 1.63
#